data_AF-A0A538U9C3-F1
#
_entry.id   AF-A0A538U9C3-F1
#
_cell.length_a   1.000
_cell.length_b   1.000
_cell.length_c   1.000
_cell.angle_alpha   90.00
_cell.angle_beta   90.00
_cell.angle_gamma   90.00
#
_symmetry.space_group_name_H-M   'P 1'
#
loop_
_entity.id
_entity.type
_entity.pdbx_description
1 polymer ?
#
loop_
_entity_poly.entity_id
_entity_poly.type
_entity_poly.pdbx_seq_one_letter_code
_entity_poly.pdbx_strand_id
1 'polypeptide(L)'
;MRARVLALATIGLAVVLCGGCGRHSTPNPTPNPTPNSAADPQARAQLLIESGNQAFVAGDFGLAARRYAAAAVIKKDDPAAYYGLGMALSKLGRDEDARAAYARARALSRR
;
A
#
# COMPACT_ATOMS: atom_id res chain seq x y z
N MET A 1 47.04 -58.61 9.70
CA MET A 1 47.79 -57.84 8.68
C MET A 1 47.04 -56.51 8.48
N ARG A 2 47.53 -55.38 9.04
CA ARG A 2 48.19 -54.24 8.32
C ARG A 2 47.32 -53.71 7.15
N ALA A 3 47.01 -52.43 6.95
CA ALA A 3 47.47 -51.17 7.54
C ALA A 3 46.52 -50.00 7.14
N ARG A 4 46.61 -48.93 7.94
CA ARG A 4 46.27 -47.51 7.74
C ARG A 4 46.05 -46.99 6.31
N VAL A 5 45.06 -46.11 6.11
CA VAL A 5 45.21 -44.84 5.36
C VAL A 5 44.31 -43.76 5.97
N LEU A 6 44.92 -42.67 6.46
CA LEU A 6 44.29 -41.37 6.71
C LEU A 6 44.10 -40.64 5.38
N ALA A 7 42.98 -39.91 5.22
CA ALA A 7 42.94 -38.78 4.29
C ALA A 7 42.00 -37.69 4.82
N LEU A 8 42.62 -36.60 5.27
CA LEU A 8 42.01 -35.30 5.53
C LEU A 8 41.54 -34.71 4.20
N ALA A 9 40.30 -34.21 4.13
CA ALA A 9 39.85 -33.33 3.05
C ALA A 9 39.30 -32.05 3.67
N THR A 10 40.16 -31.03 3.71
CA THR A 10 39.82 -29.65 4.02
C THR A 10 39.02 -29.06 2.87
N ILE A 11 37.73 -28.77 3.08
CA ILE A 11 36.96 -27.95 2.14
C ILE A 11 37.00 -26.52 2.67
N GLY A 12 37.89 -25.72 2.08
CA GLY A 12 37.88 -24.27 2.21
C GLY A 12 36.66 -23.71 1.47
N LEU A 13 35.90 -22.85 2.13
CA LEU A 13 34.83 -22.10 1.49
C LEU A 13 35.12 -20.61 1.55
N ALA A 14 35.47 -20.12 0.35
CA ALA A 14 35.33 -18.81 -0.23
C ALA A 14 34.82 -17.65 0.66
N VAL A 15 35.67 -16.63 0.72
CA VAL A 15 35.33 -15.22 0.97
C VAL A 15 34.22 -14.78 0.00
N VAL A 16 33.10 -14.29 0.55
CA VAL A 16 32.13 -13.47 -0.18
C VAL A 16 32.13 -12.09 0.45
N LEU A 17 32.76 -11.14 -0.25
CA LEU A 17 32.63 -9.71 0.00
C LEU A 17 31.24 -9.26 -0.49
N CYS A 18 30.27 -9.15 0.43
CA CYS A 18 29.02 -8.46 0.13
C CYS A 18 29.25 -6.95 0.14
N GLY A 19 29.10 -6.37 -1.05
CA GLY A 19 29.14 -4.94 -1.32
C GLY A 19 28.09 -4.13 -0.55
N GLY A 20 28.35 -2.82 -0.50
CA GLY A 20 27.66 -1.84 0.33
C GLY A 20 26.15 -1.75 0.14
N CYS A 21 25.45 -1.64 1.27
CA CYS A 21 24.07 -1.19 1.30
C CYS A 21 24.04 0.33 1.38
N GLY A 22 23.89 1.00 0.23
CA GLY A 22 23.27 2.33 0.18
C GLY A 22 21.80 2.19 0.58
N ARG A 23 21.48 2.41 1.86
CA ARG A 23 20.08 2.46 2.32
C ARG A 23 19.44 3.74 1.78
N HIS A 24 18.67 3.57 0.72
CA HIS A 24 17.54 4.45 0.42
C HIS A 24 16.62 4.47 1.65
N SER A 25 16.50 5.63 2.29
CA SER A 25 15.46 5.89 3.28
C SER A 25 14.13 5.99 2.53
N THR A 26 13.33 4.92 2.53
CA THR A 26 11.91 5.05 2.18
C THR A 26 11.23 5.83 3.31
N PRO A 27 10.44 6.88 3.03
CA PRO A 27 9.55 7.42 4.04
C PRO A 27 8.52 6.33 4.35
N ASN A 28 8.56 5.83 5.57
CA ASN A 28 7.59 4.88 6.11
C ASN A 28 6.21 5.54 6.19
N PRO A 29 5.14 4.88 5.71
CA PRO A 29 3.88 4.94 6.45
C PRO A 29 3.27 3.54 6.53
N THR A 30 3.89 2.64 7.27
CA THR A 30 3.16 1.51 7.86
C THR A 30 2.76 1.93 9.27
N PRO A 31 1.46 2.24 9.52
CA PRO A 31 0.97 2.20 10.88
C PRO A 31 0.94 0.71 11.25
N ASN A 32 1.84 0.31 12.14
CA ASN A 32 1.86 -1.03 12.72
C ASN A 32 0.47 -1.30 13.34
N PRO A 33 -0.37 -2.18 12.77
CA PRO A 33 -1.71 -2.40 13.31
C PRO A 33 -1.56 -3.35 14.49
N THR A 34 -1.68 -2.80 15.70
CA THR A 34 -1.91 -3.63 16.89
C THR A 34 -3.26 -4.36 16.76
N PRO A 35 -3.50 -5.45 17.50
CA PRO A 35 -4.69 -6.31 17.33
C PRO A 35 -6.07 -5.61 17.47
N ASN A 36 -6.11 -4.32 17.85
CA ASN A 36 -7.33 -3.50 17.89
C ASN A 36 -7.63 -2.72 16.59
N SER A 37 -6.82 -2.84 15.54
CA SER A 37 -7.00 -2.08 14.29
C SER A 37 -8.28 -2.41 13.50
N ALA A 38 -9.00 -3.49 13.81
CA ALA A 38 -10.32 -3.75 13.23
C ALA A 38 -11.44 -2.87 13.84
N ALA A 39 -11.24 -2.36 15.07
CA ALA A 39 -12.21 -1.53 15.77
C ALA A 39 -12.02 -0.02 15.52
N ASP A 40 -10.83 0.38 15.06
CA ASP A 40 -10.50 1.77 14.75
C ASP A 40 -11.15 2.20 13.41
N PRO A 41 -12.06 3.20 13.42
CA PRO A 41 -12.65 3.72 12.19
C PRO A 41 -11.59 4.18 11.17
N GLN A 42 -10.46 4.69 11.63
CA GLN A 42 -9.39 5.20 10.76
C GLN A 42 -8.72 4.06 10.00
N ALA A 43 -8.41 2.96 10.68
CA ALA A 43 -7.89 1.75 10.04
C ALA A 43 -8.92 1.14 9.07
N ARG A 44 -10.22 1.17 9.40
CA ARG A 44 -11.29 0.74 8.48
C ARG A 44 -11.35 1.61 7.21
N ALA A 45 -11.16 2.92 7.34
CA ALA A 45 -11.10 3.82 6.18
C ALA A 45 -9.90 3.50 5.27
N GLN A 46 -8.72 3.24 5.85
CA GLN A 46 -7.52 2.86 5.09
C GLN A 46 -7.73 1.54 4.33
N LEU A 47 -8.29 0.52 4.99
CA LEU A 47 -8.59 -0.76 4.34
C LEU A 47 -9.55 -0.59 3.14
N LEU A 48 -10.53 0.32 3.25
CA LEU A 48 -11.42 0.64 2.14
C LEU A 48 -10.68 1.35 1.00
N ILE A 49 -9.73 2.24 1.29
CA ILE A 49 -8.89 2.89 0.27
C ILE A 49 -8.04 1.84 -0.44
N GLU A 50 -7.37 0.95 0.30
CA GLU A 50 -6.58 -0.16 -0.28
C GLU A 50 -7.44 -1.04 -1.19
N SER A 51 -8.62 -1.44 -0.71
CA SER A 51 -9.54 -2.24 -1.51
C SER A 51 -10.05 -1.48 -2.74
N GLY A 52 -10.26 -0.17 -2.64
CA GLY A 52 -10.58 0.69 -3.77
C GLY A 52 -9.45 0.73 -4.80
N ASN A 53 -8.20 0.83 -4.36
CA ASN A 53 -7.02 0.80 -5.23
C ASN A 53 -6.92 -0.52 -6.00
N GLN A 54 -7.15 -1.64 -5.31
CA GLN A 54 -7.15 -2.97 -5.95
C GLN A 54 -8.25 -3.08 -7.02
N ALA A 55 -9.47 -2.63 -6.71
CA ALA A 55 -10.57 -2.61 -7.67
C ALA A 55 -10.26 -1.69 -8.86
N PHE A 56 -9.63 -0.53 -8.62
CA PHE A 56 -9.25 0.40 -9.66
C PHE A 56 -8.22 -0.20 -10.62
N VAL A 57 -7.18 -0.87 -10.08
CA VAL A 57 -6.17 -1.58 -10.89
C VAL A 57 -6.80 -2.74 -11.68
N ALA A 58 -7.80 -3.42 -11.11
CA ALA A 58 -8.56 -4.46 -11.80
C ALA A 58 -9.52 -3.91 -12.89
N GLY A 59 -9.66 -2.59 -13.02
CA GLY A 59 -10.58 -1.95 -13.96
C GLY A 59 -12.04 -1.94 -13.51
N ASP A 60 -12.34 -2.47 -12.32
CA ASP A 60 -13.67 -2.36 -11.71
C ASP A 60 -13.83 -1.00 -11.04
N PHE A 61 -14.00 0.02 -11.89
CA PHE A 61 -14.15 1.40 -11.44
C PHE A 61 -15.43 1.62 -10.62
N GLY A 62 -16.47 0.79 -10.84
CA GLY A 62 -17.70 0.82 -10.06
C GLY A 62 -17.48 0.42 -8.61
N LEU A 63 -16.78 -0.70 -8.39
CA LEU A 63 -16.38 -1.14 -7.06
C LEU A 63 -15.39 -0.15 -6.43
N ALA A 64 -14.40 0.33 -7.18
CA ALA A 64 -13.43 1.31 -6.70
C ALA A 64 -14.13 2.56 -6.16
N ALA A 65 -15.05 3.15 -6.93
CA ALA A 65 -15.83 4.31 -6.51
C ALA A 65 -16.60 4.05 -5.21
N ARG A 66 -17.25 2.88 -5.07
CA ARG A 66 -17.98 2.52 -3.85
C ARG A 66 -17.06 2.42 -2.63
N ARG A 67 -15.87 1.82 -2.79
CA ARG A 67 -14.90 1.66 -1.70
C ARG A 67 -14.33 3.00 -1.24
N TYR A 68 -13.96 3.87 -2.18
CA TYR A 68 -13.49 5.22 -1.87
C TYR A 68 -14.58 6.08 -1.23
N ALA A 69 -15.82 6.01 -1.73
CA ALA A 69 -16.95 6.73 -1.13
C ALA A 69 -17.21 6.27 0.31
N ALA A 70 -17.14 4.95 0.58
CA ALA A 70 -17.26 4.43 1.93
C ALA A 70 -16.11 4.93 2.84
N ALA A 71 -14.87 4.96 2.34
CA ALA A 71 -13.75 5.53 3.08
C ALA A 71 -13.97 7.01 3.43
N ALA A 72 -14.48 7.80 2.47
CA ALA A 72 -14.78 9.22 2.65
C ALA A 72 -15.91 9.48 3.67
N VAL A 73 -16.84 8.54 3.86
CA VAL A 73 -17.87 8.62 4.91
C VAL A 73 -17.27 8.44 6.30
N ILE A 74 -16.32 7.50 6.44
CA ILE A 74 -15.68 7.19 7.71
C ILE A 74 -14.69 8.30 8.08
N LYS A 75 -13.82 8.69 7.15
CA LYS A 75 -12.80 9.72 7.35
C LYS A 75 -12.98 10.86 6.36
N LYS A 76 -13.77 11.85 6.78
CA LYS A 76 -14.21 12.97 5.93
C LYS A 76 -13.10 13.97 5.59
N ASP A 77 -11.98 13.89 6.29
CA ASP A 77 -10.80 14.73 6.15
C ASP A 77 -9.63 14.02 5.43
N ASP A 78 -9.86 12.83 4.87
CA ASP A 78 -8.84 12.12 4.09
C ASP A 78 -8.86 12.55 2.61
N PRO A 79 -7.87 13.31 2.11
CA PRO A 79 -7.83 13.71 0.71
C PRO A 79 -7.66 12.53 -0.24
N ALA A 80 -7.04 11.42 0.19
CA ALA A 80 -6.79 10.27 -0.67
C ALA A 80 -8.10 9.55 -1.06
N ALA A 81 -9.06 9.46 -0.13
CA ALA A 81 -10.37 8.88 -0.41
C ALA A 81 -11.12 9.66 -1.51
N TYR A 82 -11.14 10.99 -1.43
CA TYR A 82 -11.79 11.83 -2.45
C TYR A 82 -11.05 11.82 -3.78
N TYR A 83 -9.71 11.78 -3.74
CA TYR A 83 -8.91 11.68 -4.97
C TYR A 83 -9.15 10.36 -5.71
N GLY A 84 -9.11 9.23 -4.99
CA GLY A 84 -9.44 7.91 -5.54
C GLY A 84 -10.87 7.85 -6.10
N LEU A 85 -11.84 8.41 -5.37
CA LEU A 85 -13.21 8.53 -5.84
C LEU A 85 -13.30 9.32 -7.15
N GLY A 86 -12.61 10.45 -7.26
CA GLY A 86 -12.56 11.25 -8.49
C GLY A 86 -11.97 10.48 -9.66
N MET A 87 -10.89 9.73 -9.45
CA MET A 87 -10.28 8.89 -10.49
C MET A 87 -11.27 7.83 -10.98
N ALA A 88 -11.89 7.09 -10.06
CA ALA A 88 -12.85 6.04 -10.39
C ALA A 88 -14.08 6.59 -11.13
N LEU A 89 -14.61 7.74 -10.70
CA LEU A 89 -15.76 8.39 -11.35
C LEU A 89 -15.43 8.88 -12.76
N SER A 90 -14.23 9.44 -12.97
CA SER A 90 -13.79 9.86 -14.30
C SER A 90 -13.66 8.65 -15.24
N LYS A 91 -13.15 7.52 -14.75
CA LYS A 91 -13.11 6.26 -15.54
C LYS A 91 -14.49 5.70 -15.87
N LEU A 92 -15.51 6.04 -15.09
CA LEU A 92 -16.92 5.71 -15.36
C LEU A 92 -17.63 6.74 -16.27
N GLY A 93 -16.94 7.80 -16.71
CA GLY A 93 -17.54 8.90 -17.50
C GLY A 93 -18.43 9.84 -16.68
N ARG A 94 -18.35 9.80 -15.34
CA ARG A 94 -19.09 10.68 -14.43
C ARG A 94 -18.26 11.91 -14.09
N ASP A 95 -17.97 12.72 -15.10
CA ASP A 95 -16.96 13.79 -14.99
C ASP A 95 -17.35 14.90 -14.00
N GLU A 96 -18.64 15.26 -13.91
CA GLU A 96 -19.10 16.28 -12.97
C GLU A 96 -18.92 15.82 -11.51
N ASP A 97 -19.29 14.57 -11.20
CA ASP A 97 -19.07 14.00 -9.87
C ASP A 97 -17.56 13.86 -9.56
N ALA A 98 -16.75 13.51 -10.57
CA ALA A 98 -15.31 13.43 -10.43
C ALA A 98 -14.69 14.80 -10.09
N ARG A 99 -15.12 15.87 -10.78
CA ARG A 99 -14.68 17.24 -10.49
C ARG A 99 -15.01 17.65 -9.07
N ALA A 100 -16.22 17.34 -8.60
CA ALA A 100 -16.61 17.61 -7.22
C ALA A 100 -15.73 16.87 -6.21
N ALA A 101 -15.44 15.59 -6.44
CA ALA A 101 -14.55 14.79 -5.60
C ALA A 101 -13.13 15.35 -5.58
N TYR A 102 -12.56 15.69 -6.74
CA TYR A 102 -11.22 16.31 -6.81
C TYR A 102 -11.16 17.68 -6.13
N ALA A 103 -12.20 18.51 -6.28
CA ALA A 103 -12.28 19.79 -5.60
C ALA A 103 -12.25 19.61 -4.08
N ARG A 104 -12.95 18.59 -3.56
CA ARG A 104 -12.92 18.25 -2.15
C ARG A 104 -11.54 17.78 -1.68
N ALA A 105 -10.90 16.89 -2.44
CA ALA A 105 -9.53 16.46 -2.14
C ALA A 105 -8.56 17.66 -2.05
N ARG A 106 -8.62 18.57 -3.03
CA ARG A 106 -7.78 19.79 -3.06
C ARG A 106 -8.07 20.76 -1.92
N ALA A 107 -9.32 20.83 -1.45
CA ALA A 107 -9.67 21.65 -0.30
C ALA A 107 -9.08 21.07 1.00
N LEU A 108 -9.06 19.75 1.14
CA LEU A 108 -8.50 19.06 2.31
C LEU A 108 -6.96 19.09 2.32
N SER A 109 -6.30 18.91 1.18
CA SER A 109 -4.83 18.92 1.09
C SER A 109 -4.19 20.29 1.33
N ARG A 110 -4.97 21.38 1.25
CA ARG A 110 -4.49 22.74 1.50
C ARG A 110 -4.66 23.21 2.95
N ARG A 111 -5.18 22.34 3.81
CA ARG A 111 -5.42 22.62 5.22
C ARG A 111 -4.26 22.11 6.07
#